data_AF-A0A3D0RXX7-F1
#
_entry.id   AF-A0A3D0RXX7-F1
#
_cell.length_a   1.000
_cell.length_b   1.000
_cell.length_c   1.000
_cell.angle_alpha   90.00
_cell.angle_beta   90.00
_cell.angle_gamma   90.00
#
_symmetry.space_group_name_H-M   'P 1'
#
loop_
_entity.id
_entity.type
_entity.pdbx_description
1 polymer ?
#
loop_
_entity_poly.entity_id
_entity_poly.type
_entity_poly.pdbx_seq_one_letter_code
_entity_poly.pdbx_strand_id
1 'polypeptide(L)'
;MRQLRAECPWKREQTHRSLARYLLEETHETLEAIDTGDLEHLREELGDLLLQIYFHAVIAEEEGAFTIDDVARGITEKMYRRNPHVFAPDSNDQPQDAAAVDKLWQAIKERDKPRSSPTDGLPDTLPALLYAAKAIERGVTAPENAADLGERLLTLVAEAVAAGEDPEQALRDAVRRR
;
A
#
# COMPACT_ATOMS: atom_id res chain seq x y z
N MET A 1 -24.09 -0.30 -6.18
CA MET A 1 -23.38 0.64 -7.09
C MET A 1 -23.94 0.61 -8.51
N ARG A 2 -24.11 -0.55 -9.17
CA ARG A 2 -24.71 -0.64 -10.51
C ARG A 2 -26.01 0.18 -10.66
N GLN A 3 -26.98 -0.04 -9.76
CA GLN A 3 -28.21 0.74 -9.73
C GLN A 3 -27.96 2.25 -9.51
N LEU A 4 -27.03 2.61 -8.63
CA LEU A 4 -26.68 4.02 -8.37
C LEU A 4 -26.12 4.70 -9.62
N ARG A 5 -25.26 4.04 -10.41
CA ARG A 5 -24.78 4.58 -11.69
C ARG A 5 -25.88 4.63 -12.75
N ALA A 6 -26.79 3.65 -12.75
CA ALA A 6 -27.95 3.65 -13.64
C ALA A 6 -28.93 4.79 -13.33
N GLU A 7 -29.14 5.14 -12.06
CA GLU A 7 -30.22 6.04 -11.64
C GLU A 7 -29.75 7.43 -11.19
N CYS A 8 -28.47 7.62 -10.83
CA CYS A 8 -27.94 8.90 -10.39
C CYS A 8 -26.97 9.50 -11.43
N PRO A 9 -27.29 10.68 -12.04
CA PRO A 9 -26.46 11.31 -13.06
C PRO A 9 -25.02 11.56 -12.61
N TRP A 10 -24.83 12.10 -11.40
CA TRP A 10 -23.49 12.34 -10.86
C TRP A 10 -22.67 11.07 -10.78
N LYS A 11 -23.28 9.95 -10.35
CA LYS A 11 -22.56 8.68 -10.20
C LYS A 11 -22.22 8.09 -11.56
N ARG A 12 -23.11 8.26 -12.56
CA ARG A 12 -22.89 7.83 -13.94
C ARG A 12 -21.72 8.55 -14.60
N GLU A 13 -21.57 9.85 -14.36
CA GLU A 13 -20.51 10.68 -14.95
C GLU A 13 -19.12 10.43 -14.37
N GLN A 14 -19.01 9.70 -13.25
CA GLN A 14 -17.72 9.41 -12.65
C GLN A 14 -16.88 8.46 -13.51
N THR A 15 -15.58 8.74 -13.55
CA THR A 15 -14.52 7.95 -14.19
C THR A 15 -13.48 7.56 -13.13
N HIS A 16 -12.59 6.63 -13.46
CA HIS A 16 -11.46 6.32 -12.56
C HIS A 16 -10.65 7.56 -12.16
N ARG A 17 -10.47 8.50 -13.11
CA ARG A 17 -9.68 9.70 -12.85
C ARG A 17 -10.42 10.72 -11.99
N SER A 18 -11.73 10.89 -12.17
CA SER A 18 -12.50 11.82 -11.32
C SER A 18 -12.66 11.33 -9.89
N LEU A 19 -12.60 10.01 -9.68
CA LEU A 19 -12.69 9.38 -8.36
C LEU A 19 -11.37 9.37 -7.58
N ALA A 20 -10.23 9.56 -8.25
CA ALA A 20 -8.92 9.48 -7.61
C ALA A 20 -8.74 10.42 -6.40
N ARG A 21 -9.38 11.60 -6.41
CA ARG A 21 -9.35 12.53 -5.27
C ARG A 21 -10.08 11.97 -4.05
N TYR A 22 -11.22 11.31 -4.25
CA TYR A 22 -12.02 10.76 -3.16
C TYR A 22 -11.29 9.56 -2.57
N LEU A 23 -10.73 8.69 -3.41
CA LEU A 23 -9.86 7.60 -2.93
C LEU A 23 -8.71 8.11 -2.05
N LEU A 24 -8.12 9.25 -2.38
CA LEU A 24 -7.06 9.86 -1.58
C LEU A 24 -7.61 10.42 -0.25
N GLU A 25 -8.77 11.08 -0.28
CA GLU A 25 -9.50 11.58 0.90
C GLU A 25 -9.81 10.43 1.87
N GLU A 26 -10.53 9.39 1.43
CA GLU A 26 -10.90 8.23 2.29
C GLU A 26 -9.66 7.51 2.84
N THR A 27 -8.57 7.47 2.05
CA THR A 27 -7.30 6.89 2.51
C THR A 27 -6.73 7.68 3.68
N HIS A 28 -6.78 9.01 3.61
CA HIS A 28 -6.27 9.87 4.67
C HIS A 28 -7.18 9.91 5.89
N GLU A 29 -8.50 9.87 5.73
CA GLU A 29 -9.45 9.75 6.82
C GLU A 29 -9.30 8.39 7.54
N THR A 30 -9.11 7.30 6.78
CA THR A 30 -8.75 5.99 7.36
C THR A 30 -7.45 6.07 8.17
N LEU A 31 -6.42 6.74 7.66
CA LEU A 31 -5.14 6.92 8.38
C LEU A 31 -5.32 7.75 9.65
N GLU A 32 -6.14 8.80 9.62
CA GLU A 32 -6.48 9.59 10.81
C GLU A 32 -7.21 8.76 11.87
N ALA A 33 -8.18 7.93 11.47
CA ALA A 33 -8.87 7.04 12.37
C ALA A 33 -7.92 6.03 13.05
N ILE A 34 -6.93 5.52 12.30
CA ILE A 34 -5.86 4.67 12.86
C ILE A 34 -5.00 5.45 13.86
N ASP A 35 -4.55 6.65 13.50
CA ASP A 35 -3.68 7.48 14.33
C ASP A 35 -4.37 7.90 15.65
N THR A 36 -5.68 8.15 15.60
CA THR A 36 -6.48 8.56 16.77
C THR A 36 -6.96 7.38 17.62
N GLY A 37 -6.93 6.16 17.08
CA GLY A 37 -7.45 4.96 17.73
C GLY A 37 -8.98 4.91 17.81
N ASP A 38 -9.69 5.73 17.05
CA ASP A 38 -11.15 5.75 16.99
C ASP A 38 -11.66 4.58 16.14
N LEU A 39 -12.11 3.53 16.80
CA LEU A 39 -12.58 2.31 16.14
C LEU A 39 -13.94 2.46 15.45
N GLU A 40 -14.78 3.41 15.88
CA GLU A 40 -16.06 3.66 15.23
C GLU A 40 -15.82 4.39 13.91
N HIS A 41 -15.04 5.45 13.96
CA HIS A 41 -14.59 6.19 12.78
C HIS A 41 -13.83 5.28 11.82
N LEU A 42 -12.90 4.46 12.31
CA LEU A 42 -12.16 3.51 11.46
C LEU A 42 -13.09 2.56 10.69
N ARG A 43 -14.19 2.13 11.30
CA ARG A 43 -15.16 1.25 10.63
C ARG A 43 -15.90 1.97 9.51
N GLU A 44 -16.24 3.24 9.72
CA GLU A 44 -16.88 4.11 8.72
C GLU A 44 -15.94 4.32 7.53
N GLU A 45 -14.71 4.78 7.79
CA GLU A 45 -13.72 5.08 6.74
C GLU A 45 -13.29 3.86 5.94
N LEU A 46 -13.16 2.69 6.58
CA LEU A 46 -12.93 1.43 5.85
C LEU A 46 -14.10 1.07 4.92
N GLY A 47 -15.32 1.46 5.30
CA GLY A 47 -16.51 1.32 4.47
C GLY A 47 -16.46 2.22 3.25
N ASP A 48 -16.07 3.47 3.40
CA ASP A 48 -15.96 4.44 2.31
C ASP A 48 -14.76 4.14 1.39
N LEU A 49 -13.64 3.66 1.94
CA LEU A 49 -12.55 3.14 1.14
C LEU A 49 -12.97 1.91 0.30
N LEU A 50 -13.77 1.00 0.89
CA LEU A 50 -14.35 -0.13 0.16
C LEU A 50 -15.35 0.31 -0.91
N LEU A 51 -16.13 1.37 -0.63
CA LEU A 51 -17.03 1.98 -1.60
C LEU A 51 -16.26 2.44 -2.84
N GLN A 52 -15.09 3.09 -2.67
CA GLN A 52 -14.24 3.50 -3.80
C GLN A 52 -13.80 2.28 -4.63
N ILE A 53 -13.31 1.21 -3.99
CA ILE A 53 -12.92 -0.03 -4.69
C ILE A 53 -14.09 -0.58 -5.54
N TYR A 54 -15.28 -0.64 -4.95
CA TYR A 54 -16.47 -1.13 -5.64
C TYR A 54 -16.91 -0.20 -6.78
N PHE A 55 -16.75 1.11 -6.62
CA PHE A 55 -17.04 2.10 -7.67
C PHE A 55 -16.12 1.90 -8.89
N HIS A 56 -14.81 1.79 -8.65
CA HIS A 56 -13.85 1.48 -9.72
C HIS A 56 -14.16 0.14 -10.39
N ALA A 57 -14.51 -0.90 -9.64
CA ALA A 57 -14.86 -2.20 -10.22
C ALA A 57 -16.09 -2.14 -11.13
N VAL A 58 -17.13 -1.37 -10.78
CA VAL A 58 -18.31 -1.22 -11.65
C VAL A 58 -18.00 -0.40 -12.90
N ILE A 59 -17.17 0.64 -12.82
CA ILE A 59 -16.72 1.38 -14.01
C ILE A 59 -15.97 0.44 -14.97
N ALA A 60 -15.05 -0.39 -14.46
CA ALA A 60 -14.32 -1.35 -15.27
C ALA A 60 -15.23 -2.45 -15.86
N GLU A 61 -16.26 -2.88 -15.13
CA GLU A 61 -17.25 -3.85 -15.60
C GLU A 61 -18.07 -3.29 -16.77
N GLU A 62 -18.47 -2.01 -16.71
CA GLU A 62 -19.19 -1.33 -17.80
C GLU A 62 -18.35 -1.24 -19.10
N GLU A 63 -17.03 -1.21 -18.97
CA GLU A 63 -16.08 -1.23 -20.09
C GLU A 63 -15.71 -2.67 -20.54
N GLY A 64 -16.25 -3.70 -19.89
CA GLY A 64 -15.95 -5.11 -20.17
C GLY A 64 -14.55 -5.54 -19.76
N ALA A 65 -13.89 -4.82 -18.85
CA ALA A 65 -12.51 -5.06 -18.46
C ALA A 65 -12.38 -6.08 -17.31
N PHE A 66 -12.97 -5.79 -16.14
CA PHE A 66 -12.97 -6.68 -14.97
C PHE A 66 -14.11 -6.35 -14.01
N THR A 67 -14.43 -7.28 -13.12
CA THR A 67 -15.47 -7.15 -12.09
C THR A 67 -14.88 -7.11 -10.68
N ILE A 68 -15.72 -6.83 -9.68
CA ILE A 68 -15.31 -6.94 -8.27
C ILE A 68 -14.88 -8.36 -7.89
N ASP A 69 -15.45 -9.38 -8.53
CA ASP A 69 -15.09 -10.78 -8.29
C ASP A 69 -13.70 -11.09 -8.83
N ASP A 70 -13.29 -10.46 -9.94
CA ASP A 70 -11.93 -10.60 -10.47
C ASP A 70 -10.90 -9.91 -9.57
N VAL A 71 -11.25 -8.75 -8.99
CA VAL A 71 -10.43 -8.08 -7.96
C VAL A 71 -10.27 -8.99 -6.74
N ALA A 72 -11.37 -9.55 -6.22
CA ALA A 72 -11.38 -10.45 -5.08
C ALA A 72 -10.59 -11.75 -5.35
N ARG A 73 -10.74 -12.33 -6.54
CA ARG A 73 -9.98 -13.51 -6.96
C ARG A 73 -8.49 -13.21 -7.04
N GLY A 74 -8.11 -12.10 -7.64
CA GLY A 74 -6.71 -11.69 -7.78
C GLY A 74 -6.00 -11.48 -6.43
N ILE A 75 -6.67 -10.89 -5.44
CA ILE A 75 -6.09 -10.78 -4.08
C ILE A 75 -6.06 -12.14 -3.38
N THR A 76 -7.09 -12.98 -3.53
CA THR A 76 -7.16 -14.31 -2.93
C THR A 76 -6.02 -15.19 -3.43
N GLU A 77 -5.85 -15.34 -4.75
CA GLU A 77 -4.76 -16.11 -5.35
C GLU A 77 -3.38 -15.59 -4.94
N LYS A 78 -3.24 -14.26 -4.81
CA LYS A 78 -2.01 -13.65 -4.30
C LYS A 78 -1.73 -14.04 -2.84
N MET A 79 -2.75 -14.09 -1.98
CA MET A 79 -2.58 -14.53 -0.59
C MET A 79 -2.18 -16.00 -0.51
N TYR A 80 -2.76 -16.88 -1.31
CA TYR A 80 -2.35 -18.29 -1.36
C TYR A 80 -0.89 -18.44 -1.78
N ARG A 81 -0.50 -17.79 -2.88
CA ARG A 81 0.85 -17.90 -3.45
C ARG A 81 1.94 -17.32 -2.52
N ARG A 82 1.66 -16.22 -1.82
CA ARG A 82 2.65 -15.50 -1.00
C ARG A 82 2.69 -15.95 0.46
N ASN A 83 1.76 -16.79 0.90
CA ASN A 83 1.77 -17.39 2.22
C ASN A 83 1.84 -18.94 2.13
N PRO A 84 2.88 -19.52 1.50
CA PRO A 84 3.00 -20.97 1.39
C PRO A 84 3.08 -21.64 2.77
N HIS A 85 3.68 -20.97 3.76
CA HIS A 85 3.72 -21.42 5.15
C HIS A 85 2.33 -21.62 5.80
N VAL A 86 1.29 -20.95 5.30
CA VAL A 86 -0.10 -21.12 5.77
C VAL A 86 -0.86 -22.13 4.91
N PHE A 87 -0.76 -22.00 3.58
CA PHE A 87 -1.64 -22.72 2.65
C PHE A 87 -1.01 -23.95 1.97
N ALA A 88 0.29 -24.17 2.17
CA ALA A 88 1.03 -25.33 1.72
C ALA A 88 1.91 -25.85 2.88
N PRO A 89 1.30 -26.41 3.95
CA PRO A 89 2.03 -26.77 5.17
C PRO A 89 3.13 -27.82 4.95
N ASP A 90 3.02 -28.63 3.89
CA ASP A 90 4.05 -29.60 3.50
C ASP A 90 5.25 -28.97 2.76
N SER A 91 5.24 -27.66 2.53
CA SER A 91 6.38 -26.93 1.98
C SER A 91 7.50 -26.78 3.02
N ASN A 92 8.75 -26.75 2.54
CA ASN A 92 9.92 -26.50 3.39
C ASN A 92 9.97 -25.06 3.96
N ASP A 93 9.06 -24.18 3.54
CA ASP A 93 9.01 -22.77 3.92
C ASP A 93 8.22 -22.62 5.23
N GLN A 94 8.88 -22.88 6.36
CA GLN A 94 8.31 -22.75 7.71
C GLN A 94 9.04 -21.64 8.51
N PRO A 95 8.73 -20.35 8.25
CA PRO A 95 9.35 -19.23 8.96
C PRO A 95 9.03 -19.29 10.46
N GLN A 96 10.01 -18.94 11.29
CA GLN A 96 9.92 -19.10 12.76
C GLN A 96 9.42 -17.83 13.48
N ASP A 97 9.47 -16.68 12.82
CA ASP A 97 9.08 -15.38 13.37
C ASP A 97 8.56 -14.44 12.27
N ALA A 98 8.07 -13.27 12.66
CA ALA A 98 7.52 -12.27 11.75
C ALA A 98 8.56 -11.74 10.74
N ALA A 99 9.83 -11.63 11.13
CA ALA A 99 10.89 -11.17 10.24
C ALA A 99 11.19 -12.19 9.15
N ALA A 100 11.15 -13.48 9.47
CA ALA A 100 11.27 -14.58 8.51
C ALA A 100 10.05 -14.63 7.57
N VAL A 101 8.84 -14.36 8.07
CA VAL A 101 7.62 -14.25 7.24
C VAL A 101 7.76 -13.10 6.24
N ASP A 102 8.19 -11.91 6.66
CA ASP A 102 8.38 -10.78 5.75
C ASP A 102 9.48 -11.07 4.70
N LYS A 103 10.62 -11.64 5.11
CA LYS A 103 11.68 -12.05 4.17
C LYS A 103 11.16 -13.01 3.09
N LEU A 104 10.39 -14.02 3.49
CA LEU A 104 9.77 -14.96 2.56
C LEU A 104 8.80 -14.25 1.61
N TRP A 105 7.96 -13.36 2.16
CA TRP A 105 7.02 -12.56 1.38
C TRP A 105 7.71 -11.69 0.33
N GLN A 106 8.77 -10.96 0.71
CA GLN A 106 9.53 -10.12 -0.22
C GLN A 106 10.23 -10.95 -1.29
N ALA A 107 10.80 -12.11 -0.94
CA ALA A 107 11.44 -13.01 -1.89
C ALA A 107 10.44 -13.53 -2.94
N ILE A 108 9.24 -13.95 -2.53
CA ILE A 108 8.18 -14.37 -3.46
C ILE A 108 7.72 -13.19 -4.32
N LYS A 109 7.57 -12.01 -3.73
CA LYS A 109 7.16 -10.79 -4.43
C LYS A 109 8.16 -10.37 -5.52
N GLU A 110 9.47 -10.52 -5.28
CA GLU A 110 10.51 -10.26 -6.28
C GLU A 110 10.44 -11.27 -7.43
N ARG A 111 10.21 -12.56 -7.12
CA ARG A 111 10.03 -13.60 -8.14
C ARG A 111 8.78 -13.40 -9.00
N ASP A 112 7.66 -12.97 -8.39
CA ASP A 112 6.39 -12.72 -9.09
C ASP A 112 6.49 -11.54 -10.07
N LYS A 113 7.25 -10.50 -9.69
CA LYS A 113 7.37 -9.26 -10.46
C LYS A 113 8.82 -8.77 -10.38
N PRO A 114 9.73 -9.33 -11.21
CA PRO A 114 11.12 -8.92 -11.23
C PRO A 114 11.24 -7.46 -11.60
N ARG A 115 12.06 -6.72 -10.85
CA ARG A 115 12.27 -5.29 -11.03
C ARG A 115 13.51 -5.03 -11.85
N SER A 116 13.47 -3.97 -12.66
CA SER A 116 14.64 -3.49 -13.41
C SER A 116 15.53 -2.54 -12.58
N SER A 117 14.95 -1.85 -11.60
CA SER A 117 15.65 -0.96 -10.67
C SER A 117 14.97 -0.95 -9.29
N PRO A 118 15.65 -0.47 -8.23
CA PRO A 118 15.03 -0.34 -6.90
C PRO A 118 13.80 0.57 -6.88
N THR A 119 13.75 1.57 -7.75
CA THR A 119 12.62 2.51 -7.85
C THR A 119 11.51 2.05 -8.81
N ASP A 120 11.73 0.97 -9.55
CA ASP A 120 10.79 0.43 -10.53
C ASP A 120 9.43 0.09 -9.87
N GLY A 121 8.36 0.67 -10.43
CA GLY A 121 6.99 0.51 -9.95
C GLY A 121 6.67 1.18 -8.60
N LEU A 122 7.52 2.08 -8.09
CA LEU A 122 7.12 3.02 -7.03
C LEU A 122 6.28 4.15 -7.64
N PRO A 123 5.09 4.46 -7.08
CA PRO A 123 4.34 5.64 -7.50
C PRO A 123 5.10 6.92 -7.15
N ASP A 124 5.17 7.86 -8.09
CA ASP A 124 5.78 9.18 -7.88
C ASP A 124 4.98 10.03 -6.86
N THR A 125 3.75 9.64 -6.57
CA THR A 125 2.87 10.29 -5.59
C THR A 125 3.12 9.83 -4.15
N LEU A 126 4.04 8.88 -3.92
CA LEU A 126 4.38 8.49 -2.55
C LEU A 126 5.05 9.65 -1.80
N PRO A 127 4.75 9.84 -0.50
CA PRO A 127 5.52 10.72 0.36
C PRO A 127 7.01 10.37 0.31
N ALA A 128 7.87 11.40 0.38
CA ALA A 128 9.29 11.24 0.12
C ALA A 128 9.99 10.24 1.05
N LEU A 129 9.62 10.19 2.34
CA LEU A 129 10.25 9.27 3.30
C LEU A 129 9.82 7.82 3.04
N LEU A 130 8.53 7.60 2.75
CA LEU A 130 8.03 6.28 2.37
C LEU A 130 8.61 5.80 1.03
N TYR A 131 8.76 6.71 0.06
CA TYR A 131 9.42 6.41 -1.22
C TYR A 131 10.86 5.96 -0.97
N ALA A 132 11.62 6.73 -0.19
CA ALA A 132 13.00 6.43 0.15
C ALA A 132 13.13 5.10 0.91
N ALA A 133 12.27 4.85 1.90
CA ALA A 133 12.26 3.61 2.68
C ALA A 133 12.07 2.39 1.77
N LYS A 134 11.08 2.43 0.86
CA LYS A 134 10.86 1.35 -0.11
C LYS A 134 12.02 1.17 -1.09
N ALA A 135 12.70 2.25 -1.48
CA ALA A 135 13.86 2.16 -2.34
C ALA A 135 15.04 1.50 -1.61
N ILE A 136 15.25 1.81 -0.33
CA ILE A 136 16.28 1.21 0.53
C ILE A 136 16.02 -0.28 0.75
N GLU A 137 14.78 -0.67 1.07
CA GLU A 137 14.37 -2.08 1.17
C GLU A 137 14.68 -2.88 -0.12
N ARG A 138 14.76 -2.20 -1.25
CA ARG A 138 15.05 -2.77 -2.58
C ARG A 138 16.50 -2.58 -3.03
N GLY A 139 17.39 -2.18 -2.12
CA GLY A 139 18.84 -2.15 -2.36
C GLY A 139 19.43 -0.78 -2.70
N VAL A 140 18.67 0.32 -2.56
CA VAL A 140 19.32 1.65 -2.51
C VAL A 140 20.14 1.74 -1.23
N THR A 141 21.39 2.19 -1.36
CA THR A 141 22.29 2.40 -0.22
C THR A 141 22.34 3.88 0.14
N ALA A 142 22.40 4.16 1.45
CA ALA A 142 22.64 5.51 1.94
C ALA A 142 24.15 5.77 2.08
N PRO A 143 24.62 6.99 1.79
CA PRO A 143 26.03 7.34 1.93
C PRO A 143 26.44 7.54 3.40
N GLU A 144 27.62 7.06 3.79
CA GLU A 144 28.11 7.15 5.17
C GLU A 144 28.47 8.59 5.62
N ASN A 145 28.87 9.46 4.67
CA ASN A 145 29.33 10.82 4.94
C ASN A 145 28.61 11.84 4.05
N ALA A 146 27.29 11.92 4.21
CA ALA A 146 26.43 12.81 3.45
C ALA A 146 26.68 14.29 3.77
N ALA A 147 27.13 15.07 2.78
CA ALA A 147 27.27 16.53 2.90
C ALA A 147 25.97 17.25 2.47
N ASP A 148 25.26 16.70 1.50
CA ASP A 148 24.00 17.24 0.99
C ASP A 148 22.80 16.90 1.90
N LEU A 149 21.79 17.77 1.92
CA LEU A 149 20.59 17.56 2.74
C LEU A 149 19.81 16.31 2.32
N GLY A 150 19.66 16.06 1.02
CA GLY A 150 18.93 14.90 0.51
C GLY A 150 19.59 13.58 0.91
N GLU A 151 20.92 13.52 0.80
CA GLU A 151 21.70 12.36 1.25
C GLU A 151 21.63 12.13 2.77
N ARG A 152 21.61 13.22 3.55
CA ARG A 152 21.43 13.13 5.01
C ARG A 152 20.04 12.63 5.38
N LEU A 153 19.00 13.08 4.69
CA LEU A 153 17.64 12.57 4.87
C LEU A 153 17.56 11.09 4.49
N LEU A 154 18.19 10.68 3.38
CA LEU A 154 18.26 9.28 2.96
C LEU A 154 18.96 8.40 4.01
N THR A 155 20.01 8.93 4.65
CA THR A 155 20.73 8.25 5.75
C THR A 155 19.82 8.03 6.96
N LEU A 156 19.06 9.06 7.38
CA LEU A 156 18.09 8.93 8.47
C LEU A 156 16.97 7.92 8.15
N VAL A 157 16.52 7.88 6.90
CA VAL A 157 15.55 6.87 6.46
C VAL A 157 16.17 5.46 6.52
N ALA A 158 17.43 5.29 6.13
CA ALA A 158 18.11 4.00 6.21
C ALA A 158 18.29 3.52 7.66
N GLU A 159 18.60 4.43 8.59
CA GLU A 159 18.64 4.15 10.03
C GLU A 159 17.28 3.67 10.55
N ALA A 160 16.19 4.36 10.19
CA ALA A 160 14.84 3.97 10.57
C ALA A 160 14.46 2.58 10.02
N VAL A 161 14.72 2.32 8.74
CA VAL A 161 14.47 1.01 8.11
C VAL A 161 15.27 -0.09 8.80
N ALA A 162 16.54 0.15 9.13
CA ALA A 162 17.38 -0.81 9.84
C ALA A 162 16.87 -1.10 11.28
N ALA A 163 16.24 -0.11 11.92
CA ALA A 163 15.59 -0.25 13.22
C ALA A 163 14.18 -0.90 13.14
N GLY A 164 13.64 -1.12 11.94
CA GLY A 164 12.27 -1.60 11.74
C GLY A 164 11.21 -0.54 12.01
N GLU A 165 11.57 0.73 11.91
CA GLU A 165 10.68 1.88 12.10
C GLU A 165 10.16 2.42 10.76
N ASP A 166 8.92 2.93 10.74
CA ASP A 166 8.40 3.69 9.59
C ASP A 166 8.84 5.15 9.70
N PRO A 167 9.75 5.64 8.83
CA PRO A 167 10.27 7.00 8.92
C PRO A 167 9.21 8.06 8.63
N GLU A 168 8.21 7.77 7.79
CA GLU A 168 7.13 8.70 7.48
C GLU A 168 6.26 8.94 8.73
N GLN A 169 5.88 7.86 9.41
CA GLN A 169 5.09 7.95 10.64
C GLN A 169 5.92 8.54 11.79
N ALA A 170 7.18 8.13 11.94
CA ALA A 170 8.07 8.65 12.98
C ALA A 170 8.22 10.18 12.91
N LEU A 171 8.36 10.73 11.70
CA LEU A 171 8.42 12.18 11.52
C LEU A 171 7.08 12.85 11.82
N ARG A 172 5.95 12.29 11.35
CA ARG A 172 4.62 12.83 11.64
C ARG A 172 4.36 12.91 13.13
N ASP A 173 4.65 11.85 13.86
CA ASP A 173 4.47 11.81 15.31
C ASP A 173 5.41 12.80 16.01
N ALA A 174 6.65 12.93 15.55
CA ALA A 174 7.59 13.91 16.10
C ALA A 174 7.12 15.35 15.91
N VAL A 175 6.49 15.66 14.77
CA VAL A 175 5.88 16.98 14.51
C VAL A 175 4.65 17.20 15.36
N ARG A 176 3.73 16.24 15.46
CA ARG A 176 2.49 16.34 16.26
C ARG A 176 2.74 16.53 17.76
N ARG A 177 3.89 16.08 18.27
CA ARG A 177 4.31 16.27 19.67
C ARG A 177 4.82 17.68 19.97
N ARG A 178 5.02 18.55 18.99
CA ARG A 178 5.49 19.94 19.16
C ARG A 178 4.34 20.88 19.44
#